data_AF-A0A4R4BCC6-F1
#
_entry.id   AF-A0A4R4BCC6-F1
#
_cell.length_a   1.000
_cell.length_b   1.000
_cell.length_c   1.000
_cell.angle_alpha   90.00
_cell.angle_beta   90.00
_cell.angle_gamma   90.00
#
_symmetry.space_group_name_H-M   'P 1'
#
loop_
_entity.id
_entity.type
_entity.pdbx_description
1 polymer ?
#
loop_
_entity_poly.entity_id
_entity_poly.type
_entity_poly.pdbx_seq_one_letter_code
_entity_poly.pdbx_strand_id
1 'polypeptide(L)' 'MNKKNNVNNIAKFNLSIFEKPYQRFIGYCGLDPLDFEITSTEMYYALSYDKWGKGYAAEATYALLQYAF' A
#
# COMPACT_ATOMS: atom_id res chain seq x y z
N MET A 1 -3.30 13.09 3.10
CA MET A 1 -1.90 12.99 2.66
C MET A 1 -1.01 12.96 3.90
N ASN A 2 -0.01 12.08 3.98
CA ASN A 2 0.91 12.03 5.12
C ASN A 2 1.65 13.38 5.20
N LYS A 3 1.54 14.09 6.33
CA LYS A 3 2.13 15.43 6.52
C LYS A 3 3.67 15.44 6.46
N LYS A 4 4.31 14.28 6.58
CA LYS A 4 5.77 14.10 6.49
C LYS A 4 6.26 14.00 5.04
N ASN A 5 5.39 13.67 4.08
CA ASN A 5 5.77 13.59 2.68
C ASN A 5 5.91 14.98 2.07
N ASN A 6 6.94 15.15 1.24
CA ASN A 6 7.14 16.30 0.38
C ASN A 6 7.74 15.85 -0.96
N VAL A 7 7.91 16.79 -1.90
CA VAL A 7 8.37 16.49 -3.28
C VAL A 7 9.75 15.80 -3.31
N ASN A 8 10.61 16.10 -2.33
CA ASN A 8 11.98 15.58 -2.27
C ASN A 8 12.12 14.38 -1.34
N ASN A 9 11.09 14.06 -0.54
CA ASN A 9 11.14 12.99 0.45
C ASN A 9 9.76 12.38 0.68
N ILE A 10 9.65 11.09 0.38
CA ILE A 10 8.46 10.31 0.66
C ILE A 10 8.76 9.50 1.93
N ALA A 11 8.24 9.96 3.06
CA ALA A 11 8.38 9.25 4.34
C ALA A 11 7.53 7.98 4.36
N LYS A 12 6.32 8.03 3.79
CA LYS A 12 5.40 6.89 3.67
C LYS A 12 4.82 6.83 2.26
N PHE A 13 5.09 5.76 1.53
CA PHE A 13 4.61 5.58 0.17
C PHE A 13 3.24 4.90 0.19
N ASN A 14 2.16 5.63 -0.13
CA ASN A 14 0.79 5.12 -0.12
C ASN A 14 0.23 5.06 -1.54
N LEU A 15 -0.33 3.91 -1.91
CA LEU A 15 -1.05 3.70 -3.16
C LEU A 15 -2.50 3.29 -2.88
N SER A 16 -3.41 3.77 -3.72
CA SER A 16 -4.81 3.35 -3.69
C SER A 16 -4.99 2.08 -4.52
N ILE A 17 -5.78 1.14 -4.03
CA ILE A 17 -6.13 -0.09 -4.74
C ILE A 17 -7.49 0.11 -5.40
N PHE A 18 -7.54 -0.08 -6.72
CA PHE A 18 -8.76 0.01 -7.51
C PHE A 18 -9.10 -1.33 -8.16
N GLU A 19 -10.36 -1.76 -8.02
CA GLU A 19 -10.91 -2.90 -8.74
C GLU A 19 -11.12 -2.52 -10.21
N LYS A 20 -10.38 -3.18 -11.12
CA LYS A 20 -10.27 -2.80 -12.54
C LYS A 20 -11.63 -2.71 -13.27
N PRO A 21 -12.55 -3.68 -13.18
CA PRO A 21 -13.79 -3.66 -13.96
C PRO A 21 -14.66 -2.42 -13.71
N TYR A 22 -14.65 -1.87 -12.50
CA TYR A 22 -15.54 -0.77 -12.11
C TYR A 22 -14.78 0.49 -11.70
N GLN A 23 -13.45 0.47 -11.77
CA GLN A 23 -12.58 1.53 -11.25
C GLN A 23 -12.97 1.93 -9.81
N ARG A 24 -13.30 0.92 -9.00
CA ARG A 24 -13.80 1.14 -7.65
C ARG A 24 -12.65 1.11 -6.66
N PHE A 25 -12.53 2.16 -5.85
CA PHE A 25 -11.63 2.15 -4.71
C PHE A 25 -12.03 1.05 -3.72
N ILE A 26 -11.09 0.17 -3.38
CA ILE A 26 -11.33 -0.98 -2.48
C ILE A 26 -10.37 -1.04 -1.29
N GLY A 27 -9.44 -0.09 -1.18
CA GLY A 27 -8.43 -0.08 -0.13
C GLY A 27 -7.13 0.60 -0.56
N TYR A 28 -6.08 0.35 0.20
CA TYR A 28 -4.76 0.92 -0.05
C TYR A 28 -3.65 -0.07 0.34
N CYS A 29 -2.48 0.11 -0.25
CA CYS A 29 -1.24 -0.55 0.15
C CYS A 29 -0.10 0.47 0.20
N GLY A 30 1.04 0.08 0.77
CA GLY A 30 2.18 0.97 0.80
C GLY A 30 3.41 0.46 1.54
N LEU A 31 4.41 1.33 1.58
CA LEU A 31 5.69 1.15 2.26
C LEU A 31 5.85 2.21 3.34
N ASP A 32 6.29 1.80 4.53
CA ASP A 32 6.67 2.68 5.64
C ASP A 32 7.96 2.13 6.26
N PRO A 33 8.77 2.94 6.95
CA PRO A 33 9.77 2.42 7.87
C PRO A 33 9.10 1.64 8.99
N LEU A 34 9.68 0.52 9.39
CA LEU A 34 9.18 -0.27 10.50
C LEU A 34 9.39 0.48 11.81
N ASP A 35 8.34 0.70 12.60
CA ASP A 35 8.35 1.60 13.76
C ASP A 35 9.44 1.27 14.81
N PHE A 36 9.78 -0.02 14.96
CA PHE A 36 10.78 -0.51 15.91
C PHE A 36 12.16 -0.81 15.29
N GLU A 37 12.29 -0.72 13.96
CA GLU A 37 13.55 -0.92 13.24
C GLU A 37 13.55 -0.05 11.98
N ILE A 38 13.91 1.22 12.13
CA ILE A 38 13.72 2.23 11.06
C ILE A 38 14.55 1.98 9.79
N THR A 39 15.55 1.10 9.87
CA THR A 39 16.34 0.63 8.72
C THR A 39 15.62 -0.45 7.90
N SER A 40 14.58 -1.04 8.45
CA SER A 40 13.71 -2.01 7.79
C SER A 40 12.49 -1.32 7.20
N THR A 41 12.03 -1.81 6.06
CA THR A 41 10.80 -1.33 5.40
C THR A 41 9.68 -2.33 5.64
N GLU A 42 8.54 -1.86 6.14
CA GLU A 42 7.31 -2.64 6.19
C GLU A 42 6.47 -2.45 4.92
N MET A 43 5.80 -3.54 4.52
CA MET A 43 4.73 -3.50 3.55
C MET A 43 3.40 -3.65 4.29
N TYR A 44 2.45 -2.75 4.02
CA TYR A 44 1.11 -2.81 4.62
C TYR A 44 0.03 -2.76 3.55
N TYR A 45 -1.16 -3.22 3.94
CA TYR A 45 -2.39 -3.10 3.17
C TYR A 45 -3.59 -2.96 4.08
N ALA A 46 -4.65 -2.36 3.56
CA ALA A 46 -5.98 -2.43 4.13
C ALA A 46 -7.01 -2.49 3.01
N LEU A 47 -8.01 -3.34 3.17
CA LEU A 47 -9.09 -3.53 2.21
C LEU A 47 -10.43 -3.34 2.90
N SER A 48 -11.43 -2.84 2.16
CA SER A 48 -12.83 -2.87 2.59
C SER A 48 -13.23 -4.30 2.95
N TYR A 49 -13.97 -4.46 4.05
CA TYR A 49 -14.33 -5.77 4.60
C TYR A 49 -15.03 -6.69 3.59
N ASP A 50 -15.90 -6.14 2.74
CA ASP A 50 -16.63 -6.85 1.68
C ASP A 50 -15.72 -7.37 0.52
N LYS A 51 -14.42 -7.03 0.57
CA LYS A 51 -13.41 -7.42 -0.42
C LYS A 51 -12.44 -8.46 0.10
N TRP A 52 -12.57 -8.89 1.36
CA TRP A 52 -11.72 -9.94 1.94
C TRP A 52 -11.99 -11.30 1.29
N GLY A 53 -10.99 -12.19 1.34
CA GLY A 53 -11.09 -13.55 0.77
C GLY A 53 -11.05 -13.65 -0.75
N LYS A 54 -10.84 -12.53 -1.48
CA LYS A 54 -10.87 -12.48 -2.95
C LYS A 54 -9.48 -12.41 -3.62
N GLY A 55 -8.40 -12.51 -2.84
CA GLY A 55 -7.03 -12.44 -3.35
C GLY A 55 -6.48 -11.03 -3.60
N TYR A 56 -7.29 -9.97 -3.47
CA TYR A 56 -6.83 -8.59 -3.74
C TYR A 56 -5.65 -8.15 -2.87
N ALA A 57 -5.58 -8.60 -1.61
CA ALA A 57 -4.45 -8.26 -0.75
C ALA A 57 -3.14 -8.80 -1.33
N ALA A 58 -3.14 -10.06 -1.78
CA ALA A 58 -1.98 -10.70 -2.40
C ALA A 58 -1.60 -10.06 -3.74
N GLU A 59 -2.58 -9.76 -4.60
CA GLU A 59 -2.30 -9.06 -5.88
C GLU A 59 -1.68 -7.68 -5.62
N ALA A 60 -2.28 -6.89 -4.72
CA ALA A 60 -1.82 -5.54 -4.44
C ALA A 60 -0.43 -5.50 -3.77
N THR A 61 -0.16 -6.40 -2.82
CA THR A 61 1.16 -6.46 -2.17
C THR A 61 2.21 -7.03 -3.11
N TYR A 62 1.89 -8.03 -3.95
CA TYR A 62 2.82 -8.53 -4.95
C TYR A 62 3.19 -7.46 -5.98
N ALA A 63 2.22 -6.70 -6.47
CA ALA A 63 2.48 -5.57 -7.37
C ALA A 63 3.34 -4.48 -6.71
N LEU A 64 3.07 -4.18 -5.43
CA LEU A 64 3.90 -3.25 -4.66
C LEU A 64 5.33 -3.75 -4.48
N LEU A 65 5.51 -5.05 -4.22
CA LEU A 65 6.83 -5.68 -4.08
C LEU A 65 7.63 -5.55 -5.38
N GLN A 66 7.01 -5.85 -6.53
CA GLN A 66 7.63 -5.72 -7.85
C GLN A 66 7.98 -4.29 -8.24
N TYR A 67 7.28 -3.29 -7.69
CA TYR A 67 7.62 -1.89 -7.89
C TYR A 67 8.80 -1.46 -7.00
N ALA A 68 8.89 -2.01 -5.79
CA ALA A 68 9.83 -1.56 -4.77
C ALA A 68 11.25 -2.15 -4.93
N PHE A 69 11.39 -3.33 -5.54
CA PHE A 69 12.64 -4.10 -5.64
C PHE A 69 12.76 -4.77 -7.01
#